data_AF-A0A957UJQ1-F1
#
_entry.id   AF-A0A957UJQ1-F1
#
_cell.length_a   1.000
_cell.length_b   1.000
_cell.length_c   1.000
_cell.angle_alpha   90.00
_cell.angle_beta   90.00
_cell.angle_gamma   90.00
#
_symmetry.space_group_name_H-M   'P 1'
#
loop_
_entity.id
_entity.type
_entity.pdbx_description
1 polymer ?
#
loop_
_entity_poly.entity_id
_entity_poly.type
_entity_poly.pdbx_seq_one_letter_code
_entity_poly.pdbx_strand_id
1 'polypeptide(L)'
;KAIKNVLEYKPELYHQKLLWLTGHSSGGSVAILAAQELAAEGISVAGIYTYGAPKVGDSAYAYNYTLQMQLHAYAALGDFVPLLPPIWVVRNRRGFRVQRYVHIVPPRLLVGNTVSIRAALNYLANSRLSFMERIVGALIEFSPHSLNAYIANLK
;
A
#
# COMPACT_ATOMS: atom_id res chain seq x y z
N LYS A 1 16.80 -2.14 9.79
CA LYS A 1 17.28 -2.81 11.05
C LYS A 1 16.42 -4.00 11.54
N ALA A 2 15.09 -3.89 11.71
CA ALA A 2 14.27 -4.99 12.25
C ALA A 2 14.15 -6.21 11.31
N ILE A 3 13.99 -6.01 10.00
CA ILE A 3 13.87 -7.11 9.02
C ILE A 3 15.19 -7.87 8.87
N LYS A 4 16.30 -7.14 8.85
CA LYS A 4 17.65 -7.72 8.85
C LYS A 4 17.86 -8.68 10.01
N ASN A 5 17.46 -8.26 11.22
CA ASN A 5 17.55 -9.12 12.40
C ASN A 5 16.77 -10.43 12.24
N VAL A 6 15.66 -10.46 11.49
CA VAL A 6 14.90 -11.69 11.21
C VAL A 6 15.65 -12.61 10.24
N LEU A 7 16.24 -12.04 9.19
CA LEU A 7 17.02 -12.80 8.21
C LEU A 7 18.34 -13.32 8.80
N GLU A 8 18.94 -12.57 9.73
CA GLU A 8 20.18 -12.94 10.43
C GLU A 8 19.96 -13.90 11.60
N TYR A 9 18.73 -14.02 12.12
CA TYR A 9 18.44 -14.85 13.30
C TYR A 9 18.73 -16.34 13.06
N LYS A 10 18.47 -16.84 11.83
CA LYS A 10 18.68 -18.24 11.41
C LYS A 10 18.92 -18.36 9.89
N PRO A 11 20.09 -17.94 9.38
CA PRO A 11 20.36 -17.89 7.94
C PRO A 11 20.21 -19.25 7.24
N GLU A 12 20.44 -20.35 7.94
CA GLU A 12 20.28 -21.72 7.46
C GLU A 12 18.83 -22.07 7.09
N LEU A 13 17.83 -21.45 7.73
CA LEU A 13 16.42 -21.68 7.41
C LEU A 13 15.98 -21.02 6.10
N TYR A 14 16.78 -20.07 5.59
CA TYR A 14 16.44 -19.21 4.47
C TYR A 14 17.41 -19.35 3.29
N HIS A 15 18.46 -20.15 3.42
CA HIS A 15 19.40 -20.43 2.33
C HIS A 15 18.63 -20.97 1.11
N GLN A 16 18.80 -20.31 -0.04
CA GLN A 16 18.12 -20.59 -1.33
C GLN A 16 16.61 -20.32 -1.39
N LYS A 17 15.99 -19.68 -0.38
CA LYS A 17 14.58 -19.28 -0.45
C LYS A 17 14.42 -17.89 -1.06
N LEU A 18 13.33 -17.72 -1.80
CA LEU A 18 12.93 -16.42 -2.34
C LEU A 18 12.25 -15.57 -1.26
N LEU A 19 12.69 -14.33 -1.10
CA LEU A 19 12.08 -13.36 -0.20
C LEU A 19 10.93 -12.64 -0.90
N TRP A 20 9.72 -12.80 -0.38
CA TRP A 20 8.53 -12.06 -0.83
C TRP A 20 8.07 -11.13 0.27
N LEU A 21 7.69 -9.91 -0.11
CA LEU A 21 7.11 -8.95 0.82
C LEU A 21 5.63 -8.76 0.52
N THR A 22 4.85 -8.64 1.58
CA THR A 22 3.41 -8.40 1.45
C THR A 22 2.90 -7.48 2.53
N GLY A 23 1.81 -6.78 2.25
CA GLY A 23 1.15 -5.94 3.24
C GLY A 23 -0.22 -5.43 2.79
N HIS A 24 -1.10 -5.25 3.76
CA HIS A 24 -2.41 -4.63 3.59
C HIS A 24 -2.40 -3.20 4.14
N SER A 25 -3.13 -2.28 3.50
CA SER A 25 -3.25 -0.89 3.92
C SER A 25 -1.86 -0.24 4.12
N SER A 26 -1.62 0.39 5.27
CA SER A 26 -0.31 0.95 5.64
C SER A 26 0.84 -0.07 5.60
N GLY A 27 0.56 -1.34 5.91
CA GLY A 27 1.53 -2.43 5.80
C GLY A 27 2.03 -2.63 4.37
N GLY A 28 1.21 -2.34 3.36
CA GLY A 28 1.63 -2.41 1.96
C GLY A 28 2.64 -1.30 1.60
N SER A 29 2.45 -0.09 2.13
CA SER A 29 3.44 0.98 1.98
C SER A 29 4.75 0.68 2.69
N VAL A 30 4.66 0.07 3.88
CA VAL A 30 5.86 -0.41 4.61
C VAL A 30 6.57 -1.50 3.82
N ALA A 31 5.86 -2.45 3.22
CA ALA A 31 6.45 -3.49 2.38
C ALA A 31 7.21 -2.91 1.18
N ILE A 32 6.67 -1.87 0.53
CA ILE A 32 7.34 -1.14 -0.56
C ILE A 32 8.65 -0.50 -0.07
N LEU A 33 8.60 0.26 1.03
CA LEU A 33 9.79 0.93 1.58
C LEU A 33 10.85 -0.08 2.05
N ALA A 34 10.40 -1.15 2.71
CA ALA A 34 11.27 -2.23 3.16
C ALA A 34 11.97 -2.92 1.99
N ALA A 35 11.31 -3.13 0.86
CA ALA A 35 11.95 -3.72 -0.32
C ALA A 35 13.14 -2.87 -0.77
N GLN A 36 12.96 -1.55 -0.85
CA GLN A 36 14.02 -0.64 -1.25
C GLN A 36 15.18 -0.62 -0.25
N GLU A 37 14.90 -0.62 1.06
CA GLU A 37 15.94 -0.69 2.10
C GLU A 37 16.74 -2.01 1.99
N LEU A 38 16.05 -3.13 1.78
CA LEU A 38 16.69 -4.44 1.62
C LEU A 38 17.57 -4.51 0.37
N ALA A 39 17.10 -4.00 -0.78
CA ALA A 39 17.93 -3.98 -1.99
C ALA A 39 19.15 -3.06 -1.85
N ALA A 40 19.03 -1.94 -1.15
CA ALA A 40 20.18 -1.09 -0.84
C ALA A 40 21.21 -1.81 0.04
N GLU A 41 20.77 -2.78 0.87
CA GLU A 41 21.63 -3.68 1.65
C GLU A 41 22.10 -4.92 0.87
N GLY A 42 21.78 -5.04 -0.42
CA GLY A 42 22.17 -6.18 -1.27
C GLY A 42 21.30 -7.44 -1.09
N ILE A 43 20.17 -7.33 -0.39
CA ILE A 43 19.22 -8.43 -0.19
C ILE A 43 18.19 -8.40 -1.32
N SER A 44 18.16 -9.46 -2.13
CA SER A 44 17.21 -9.57 -3.25
C SER A 44 15.81 -9.89 -2.77
N VAL A 45 14.83 -9.12 -3.24
CA VAL A 45 13.39 -9.34 -3.02
C VAL A 45 12.80 -9.87 -4.33
N ALA A 46 12.23 -11.08 -4.29
CA ALA A 46 11.66 -11.74 -5.46
C ALA A 46 10.40 -11.03 -5.97
N GLY A 47 9.62 -10.43 -5.07
CA GLY A 47 8.49 -9.59 -5.44
C GLY A 47 7.74 -9.04 -4.23
N ILE A 48 6.91 -8.04 -4.50
CA ILE A 48 6.10 -7.35 -3.50
C ILE A 48 4.62 -7.43 -3.89
N TYR A 49 3.77 -7.88 -2.96
CA TYR A 49 2.31 -7.88 -3.11
C TYR A 49 1.67 -6.91 -2.14
N THR A 50 0.88 -5.97 -2.62
CA THR A 50 0.22 -4.98 -1.75
C THR A 50 -1.28 -4.95 -1.97
N TYR A 51 -2.03 -4.76 -0.89
CA TYR A 51 -3.49 -4.76 -0.89
C TYR A 51 -4.00 -3.49 -0.22
N GLY A 52 -4.66 -2.59 -0.96
CA GLY A 52 -5.19 -1.34 -0.43
C GLY A 52 -4.10 -0.35 0.03
N ALA A 53 -2.89 -0.42 -0.54
CA ALA A 53 -1.76 0.39 -0.07
C ALA A 53 -1.85 1.86 -0.52
N PRO A 54 -1.62 2.84 0.38
CA PRO A 54 -1.49 4.25 0.00
C PRO A 54 -0.21 4.50 -0.79
N LYS A 55 -0.20 5.60 -1.56
CA LYS A 55 0.93 6.04 -2.37
C LYS A 55 2.12 6.45 -1.49
N VAL A 56 3.31 6.02 -1.90
CA VAL A 56 4.53 6.07 -1.07
C VAL A 56 5.50 7.16 -1.51
N GLY A 57 5.48 7.55 -2.78
CA GLY A 57 6.43 8.53 -3.32
C GLY A 57 5.88 9.34 -4.48
N ASP A 58 6.70 10.27 -4.95
CA ASP A 58 6.42 11.08 -6.14
C ASP A 58 6.73 10.30 -7.44
N SER A 59 6.57 10.96 -8.58
CA SER A 59 6.81 10.35 -9.89
C SER A 59 8.25 9.88 -10.10
N ALA A 60 9.24 10.57 -9.53
CA ALA A 60 10.64 10.17 -9.66
C ALA A 60 10.92 8.91 -8.82
N TYR A 61 10.38 8.86 -7.60
CA TYR A 61 10.43 7.66 -6.76
C TYR A 61 9.76 6.47 -7.46
N ALA A 62 8.54 6.66 -7.97
CA ALA A 62 7.79 5.62 -8.67
C ALA A 62 8.56 5.04 -9.87
N TYR A 63 9.11 5.91 -10.71
CA TYR A 63 9.92 5.50 -11.85
C TYR A 63 11.12 4.65 -11.42
N ASN A 64 11.94 5.16 -10.51
CA ASN A 64 13.13 4.45 -10.03
C ASN A 64 12.79 3.10 -9.39
N TYR A 65 11.69 3.05 -8.63
CA TYR A 65 11.24 1.82 -8.00
C TYR A 65 10.88 0.74 -9.02
N THR A 66 10.17 1.10 -10.09
CA THR A 66 9.78 0.14 -11.16
C THR A 66 10.96 -0.43 -11.93
N LEU A 67 12.11 0.25 -11.94
CA LEU A 67 13.34 -0.26 -12.57
C LEU A 67 14.03 -1.35 -11.74
N GLN A 68 13.78 -1.38 -10.42
CA GLN A 68 14.51 -2.21 -9.48
C GLN A 68 13.68 -3.36 -8.92
N MET A 69 12.35 -3.22 -8.90
CA MET A 69 11.46 -4.06 -8.10
C MET A 69 10.25 -4.54 -8.88
N GLN A 70 9.82 -5.78 -8.61
CA GLN A 70 8.55 -6.32 -9.11
C GLN A 70 7.44 -6.09 -8.07
N LEU A 71 6.57 -5.10 -8.35
CA LEU A 71 5.44 -4.75 -7.49
C LEU A 71 4.11 -5.14 -8.13
N HIS A 72 3.31 -5.87 -7.37
CA HIS A 72 1.93 -6.23 -7.68
C HIS A 72 1.01 -5.54 -6.68
N ALA A 73 0.31 -4.50 -7.13
CA ALA A 73 -0.64 -3.77 -6.29
C ALA A 73 -2.08 -4.15 -6.60
N TYR A 74 -2.89 -4.27 -5.56
CA TYR A 74 -4.30 -4.60 -5.60
C TYR A 74 -5.09 -3.62 -4.74
N ALA A 75 -6.30 -3.30 -5.14
CA ALA A 75 -7.23 -2.47 -4.37
C ALA A 75 -8.66 -3.00 -4.52
N ALA A 76 -9.46 -2.91 -3.47
CA ALA A 76 -10.88 -3.19 -3.59
C ALA A 76 -11.60 -2.05 -4.33
N LEU A 77 -12.64 -2.37 -5.10
CA LEU A 77 -13.46 -1.35 -5.73
C LEU A 77 -14.11 -0.45 -4.66
N GLY A 78 -13.87 0.86 -4.74
CA GLY A 78 -14.36 1.83 -3.76
C GLY A 78 -13.45 2.05 -2.56
N ASP A 79 -12.30 1.38 -2.48
CA ASP A 79 -11.28 1.65 -1.47
C ASP A 79 -10.62 3.02 -1.71
N PHE A 80 -10.72 3.90 -0.71
CA PHE A 80 -10.15 5.24 -0.78
C PHE A 80 -8.69 5.28 -0.29
N VAL A 81 -8.21 4.27 0.44
CA VAL A 81 -6.86 4.27 1.02
C VAL A 81 -5.78 4.39 -0.06
N PRO A 82 -5.85 3.69 -1.22
CA PRO A 82 -4.92 3.90 -2.32
C PRO A 82 -4.92 5.33 -2.88
N LEU A 83 -6.02 6.08 -2.71
CA LEU A 83 -6.10 7.47 -3.17
C LEU A 83 -5.28 8.43 -2.28
N LEU A 84 -4.80 7.96 -1.12
CA LEU A 84 -3.99 8.73 -0.20
C LEU A 84 -2.48 8.60 -0.50
N PRO A 85 -1.67 9.62 -0.18
CA PRO A 85 -2.10 10.97 0.14
C PRO A 85 -2.72 11.68 -1.09
N PRO A 86 -3.63 12.64 -0.88
CA PRO A 86 -4.16 13.47 -1.97
C PRO A 86 -3.07 14.38 -2.55
N ILE A 87 -3.42 15.16 -3.57
CA ILE A 87 -2.52 16.21 -4.09
C ILE A 87 -2.42 17.30 -3.02
N TRP A 88 -1.20 17.64 -2.60
CA TRP A 88 -0.94 18.72 -1.65
C TRP A 88 -0.32 19.91 -2.37
N VAL A 89 -0.84 21.11 -2.10
CA VAL A 89 -0.17 22.36 -2.48
C VAL A 89 0.55 22.88 -1.24
N VAL A 90 1.87 22.78 -1.22
CA VAL A 90 2.71 23.21 -0.12
C VAL A 90 3.31 24.57 -0.45
N ARG A 91 3.12 25.55 0.44
CA ARG A 91 3.79 26.86 0.33
C ARG A 91 5.18 26.78 0.97
N ASN A 92 6.21 27.24 0.26
CA ASN A 92 7.56 27.41 0.79
C ASN A 92 8.08 28.83 0.54
N ARG A 93 9.31 29.13 0.98
CA ARG A 93 9.93 30.47 0.84
C ARG A 93 10.11 30.92 -0.63
N ARG A 94 10.03 30.01 -1.61
CA ARG A 94 10.15 30.28 -3.06
C ARG A 94 8.80 30.29 -3.79
N GLY A 95 7.66 30.17 -3.08
CA GLY A 95 6.32 30.15 -3.67
C GLY A 95 5.54 28.88 -3.36
N PHE A 96 4.54 28.57 -4.18
CA PHE A 96 3.73 27.36 -4.06
C PHE A 96 4.39 26.20 -4.82
N ARG A 97 4.54 25.03 -4.18
CA ARG A 97 4.89 23.76 -4.84
C ARG A 97 3.72 22.80 -4.73
N VAL A 98 3.36 22.19 -5.86
CA VAL A 98 2.47 21.02 -5.85
C VAL A 98 3.31 19.80 -5.55
N GLN A 99 3.01 19.12 -4.44
CA GLN A 99 3.59 17.83 -4.12
C GLN A 99 2.54 16.75 -4.39
N ARG A 100 2.84 15.89 -5.38
CA ARG A 100 1.95 14.84 -5.85
C ARG A 100 2.61 13.49 -5.64
N TYR A 101 2.04 12.72 -4.73
CA TYR A 101 2.33 11.30 -4.63
C TYR A 101 1.56 10.57 -5.72
N VAL A 102 2.20 9.58 -6.33
CA VAL A 102 1.62 8.77 -7.41
C VAL A 102 1.67 7.30 -7.05
N HIS A 103 0.82 6.51 -7.70
CA HIS A 103 0.95 5.07 -7.65
C HIS A 103 2.23 4.66 -8.38
N ILE A 104 3.01 3.77 -7.75
CA ILE A 104 4.20 3.17 -8.37
C ILE A 104 3.76 2.29 -9.54
N VAL A 105 2.78 1.43 -9.27
CA VAL A 105 2.03 0.68 -10.29
C VAL A 105 0.53 0.90 -10.03
N PRO A 106 -0.30 1.10 -11.07
CA PRO A 106 -1.75 1.17 -10.90
C PRO A 106 -2.28 -0.10 -10.22
N PRO A 107 -3.10 0.00 -9.15
CA PRO A 107 -3.60 -1.18 -8.48
C PRO A 107 -4.63 -1.90 -9.36
N ARG A 108 -4.52 -3.23 -9.42
CA ARG A 108 -5.57 -4.08 -10.01
C ARG A 108 -6.79 -4.06 -9.09
N LEU A 109 -7.94 -3.69 -9.66
CA LEU A 109 -9.18 -3.61 -8.90
C LEU A 109 -9.76 -5.02 -8.71
N LEU A 110 -10.00 -5.38 -7.45
CA LEU A 110 -10.65 -6.62 -7.07
C LEU A 110 -12.16 -6.37 -6.95
N VAL A 111 -12.95 -7.13 -7.71
CA VAL A 111 -14.42 -7.08 -7.70
C VAL A 111 -14.92 -8.35 -7.01
N GLY A 112 -15.34 -8.24 -5.75
CA GLY A 112 -15.85 -9.36 -4.96
C GLY A 112 -17.24 -9.10 -4.37
N ASN A 113 -17.96 -10.17 -4.02
CA ASN A 113 -19.30 -10.13 -3.39
C ASN A 113 -19.29 -9.76 -1.88
N THR A 114 -18.29 -9.05 -1.39
CA THR A 114 -18.10 -8.87 0.05
C THR A 114 -18.67 -7.53 0.51
N VAL A 115 -19.77 -7.59 1.26
CA VAL A 115 -20.36 -6.53 2.10
C VAL A 115 -19.22 -5.83 2.87
N SER A 116 -18.85 -4.59 2.55
CA SER A 116 -19.33 -3.37 3.21
C SER A 116 -19.21 -2.12 2.32
N ILE A 117 -19.10 -2.29 1.00
CA ILE A 117 -19.03 -1.17 0.03
C ILE A 117 -20.20 -0.19 0.23
N ARG A 118 -21.40 -0.72 0.50
CA ARG A 118 -22.60 0.11 0.73
C ARG A 118 -22.58 0.83 2.09
N ALA A 119 -21.93 0.27 3.10
CA ALA A 119 -21.78 0.88 4.42
C ALA A 119 -20.77 2.03 4.36
N ALA A 120 -19.59 1.79 3.77
CA ALA A 120 -18.56 2.80 3.56
C ALA A 120 -19.07 3.94 2.65
N LEU A 121 -19.80 3.62 1.58
CA LEU A 121 -20.42 4.64 0.71
C LEU A 121 -21.53 5.42 1.44
N ASN A 122 -22.38 4.77 2.24
CA ASN A 122 -23.38 5.46 3.05
C ASN A 122 -22.74 6.35 4.13
N TYR A 123 -21.64 5.91 4.74
CA TYR A 123 -20.88 6.70 5.71
C TYR A 123 -20.23 7.93 5.05
N LEU A 124 -19.64 7.75 3.86
CA LEU A 124 -19.01 8.84 3.10
C LEU A 124 -20.02 9.82 2.50
N ALA A 125 -21.24 9.38 2.18
CA ALA A 125 -22.30 10.19 1.58
C ALA A 125 -23.13 10.96 2.62
N ASN A 126 -23.30 10.43 3.84
CA ASN A 126 -24.16 11.02 4.87
C ASN A 126 -23.42 11.74 6.01
N SER A 127 -22.10 11.88 5.93
CA SER A 127 -21.31 12.54 6.98
C SER A 127 -21.02 14.02 6.66
N ARG A 128 -21.46 14.93 7.55
CA ARG A 128 -20.99 16.33 7.61
C ARG A 128 -19.60 16.46 8.24
N LEU A 129 -18.79 15.41 8.15
CA LEU A 129 -17.55 15.24 8.92
C LEU A 129 -16.34 15.79 8.16
N SER A 130 -15.33 16.20 8.93
CA SER A 130 -14.03 16.58 8.39
C SER A 130 -13.33 15.40 7.70
N PHE A 131 -12.36 15.68 6.83
CA PHE A 131 -11.60 14.66 6.11
C PHE A 131 -10.99 13.59 7.04
N MET A 132 -10.48 13.98 8.21
CA MET A 132 -9.87 13.04 9.17
C MET A 132 -10.88 12.13 9.85
N GLU A 133 -12.07 12.63 10.16
CA GLU A 133 -13.14 11.83 10.75
C GLU A 133 -13.69 10.81 9.75
N ARG A 134 -13.72 11.17 8.46
CA ARG A 134 -14.08 10.24 7.37
C ARG A 134 -13.07 9.09 7.26
N ILE A 135 -11.78 9.37 7.43
CA ILE A 135 -10.72 8.36 7.46
C ILE A 135 -10.91 7.44 8.67
N VAL A 136 -11.12 7.99 9.86
CA VAL A 136 -11.27 7.21 11.10
C VAL A 136 -12.52 6.33 11.04
N GLY A 137 -13.66 6.87 10.60
CA GLY A 137 -14.90 6.10 10.51
C GLY A 137 -14.86 4.98 9.49
N ALA A 138 -14.24 5.22 8.33
CA ALA A 138 -14.00 4.14 7.37
C ALA A 138 -13.06 3.08 7.96
N LEU A 139 -11.99 3.45 8.68
CA LEU A 139 -11.11 2.47 9.33
C LEU A 139 -11.82 1.61 10.40
N ILE A 140 -12.88 2.13 11.04
CA ILE A 140 -13.70 1.38 12.01
C ILE A 140 -14.65 0.38 11.32
N GLU A 141 -15.20 0.72 10.15
CA GLU A 141 -16.02 -0.21 9.33
C GLU A 141 -15.19 -1.30 8.61
N PHE A 142 -13.86 -1.16 8.54
CA PHE A 142 -12.92 -2.06 7.87
C PHE A 142 -12.53 -3.32 8.70
N SER A 143 -13.38 -3.79 9.61
CA SER A 143 -13.15 -5.02 10.39
C SER A 143 -14.30 -6.00 10.13
N PRO A 144 -14.11 -7.25 9.65
CA PRO A 144 -12.91 -8.05 9.40
C PRO A 144 -12.69 -8.43 7.91
N HIS A 145 -11.50 -8.16 7.36
CA HIS A 145 -11.12 -8.66 6.02
C HIS A 145 -10.56 -10.08 6.11
N SER A 146 -11.30 -11.08 5.61
CA SER A 146 -10.73 -12.44 5.50
C SER A 146 -9.83 -12.54 4.25
N LEU A 147 -8.67 -13.16 4.42
CA LEU A 147 -7.73 -13.47 3.33
C LEU A 147 -8.42 -14.28 2.20
N ASN A 148 -9.49 -15.00 2.53
CA ASN A 148 -10.29 -15.78 1.57
C ASN A 148 -10.94 -14.92 0.49
N ALA A 149 -11.33 -13.67 0.79
CA ALA A 149 -11.87 -12.75 -0.22
C ALA A 149 -10.81 -12.32 -1.25
N TYR A 150 -9.55 -12.24 -0.83
CA TYR A 150 -8.41 -11.94 -1.70
C TYR A 150 -8.03 -13.15 -2.56
N ILE A 151 -8.01 -14.35 -1.96
CA ILE A 151 -7.68 -15.60 -2.66
C ILE A 151 -8.70 -15.95 -3.76
N ALA A 152 -9.99 -15.67 -3.54
CA ALA A 152 -11.05 -15.99 -4.50
C ALA A 152 -10.91 -15.30 -5.88
N ASN A 153 -10.13 -14.22 -5.96
CA ASN A 153 -9.96 -13.42 -7.18
C ASN A 153 -8.62 -13.66 -7.91
N LEU A 154 -7.79 -14.62 -7.47
CA LEU A 154 -6.50 -14.95 -8.09
C LEU A 154 -6.58 -16.07 -9.15
N LYS A 155 -7.69 -16.16 -9.91
CA LYS A 155 -7.78 -17.09 -11.06
C LYS A 155 -7.20 -16.49 -12.33
#